data_AF-A0A9K3PIB8-F1
#
_entry.id   AF-A0A9K3PIB8-F1
#
_cell.length_a   1.000
_cell.length_b   1.000
_cell.length_c   1.000
_cell.angle_alpha   90.00
_cell.angle_beta   90.00
_cell.angle_gamma   90.00
#
_symmetry.space_group_name_H-M   'P 1'
#
loop_
_entity.id
_entity.type
_entity.pdbx_description
1 polymer ?
#
loop_
_entity_poly.entity_id
_entity_poly.type
_entity_poly.pdbx_seq_one_letter_code
_entity_poly.pdbx_strand_id
1 'polypeptide(L)'
;MSLVVSSWERIKAIDSYYEIAGEMLFKRLFEINPDVAAYFKFTDGYETTDEALYKQEVFKKHATGVILTVTAAVSLLEKGDMDTLVGVLKDLGARHLSLGLKLGKSHYDLVGQALLDTLAKVLDDEFTSDVKEAWVGVYEIITDKMMEGAAQFEEISPEQDESGSTSLVVNSWSKVRAIENYDEVAGEMLFKRLFEINPDSSRYFKFTDGFETTDEALYKQQVFKNHASGVVLTVSAAVDILEKGDFEKLTTVLKGLGATHLSLGLDLEKAHYDLVGKALLDTLEKALGDDFTAETKAAWSGVYAIITEKMMEGAAEFKN
;
A
#
# COMPACT_ATOMS: atom_id res chain seq x y z
N MET A 1 -8.84 -17.03 -18.40
CA MET A 1 -9.56 -16.48 -17.23
C MET A 1 -10.30 -17.56 -16.43
N SER A 2 -11.22 -18.34 -17.02
CA SER A 2 -11.93 -19.43 -16.31
C SER A 2 -11.01 -20.49 -15.67
N LEU A 3 -9.91 -20.85 -16.33
CA LEU A 3 -8.93 -21.82 -15.81
C LEU A 3 -8.26 -21.34 -14.51
N VAL A 4 -7.87 -20.06 -14.44
CA VAL A 4 -7.25 -19.47 -13.23
C VAL A 4 -8.24 -19.47 -12.07
N VAL A 5 -9.46 -18.99 -12.31
CA VAL A 5 -10.51 -18.95 -11.26
C VAL A 5 -10.81 -20.36 -10.75
N SER A 6 -11.10 -21.31 -11.66
CA SER A 6 -11.46 -22.67 -11.27
C SER A 6 -10.33 -23.44 -10.57
N SER A 7 -9.07 -23.23 -10.95
CA SER A 7 -7.92 -23.83 -10.25
C SER A 7 -7.66 -23.15 -8.90
N TRP A 8 -7.86 -21.83 -8.79
CA TRP A 8 -7.71 -21.12 -7.52
C TRP A 8 -8.80 -21.52 -6.50
N GLU A 9 -10.05 -21.75 -6.94
CA GLU A 9 -11.11 -22.24 -6.04
C GLU A 9 -10.75 -23.57 -5.36
N ARG A 10 -10.04 -24.46 -6.07
CA ARG A 10 -9.60 -25.74 -5.50
C ARG A 10 -8.52 -25.54 -4.45
N ILE A 11 -7.60 -24.61 -4.69
CA ILE A 11 -6.59 -24.22 -3.70
C ILE A 11 -7.27 -23.62 -2.47
N LYS A 12 -8.25 -22.74 -2.65
CA LYS A 12 -9.00 -22.13 -1.55
C LYS A 12 -9.83 -23.13 -0.72
N ALA A 13 -10.14 -24.30 -1.28
CA ALA A 13 -10.82 -25.36 -0.55
C ALA A 13 -9.91 -26.08 0.47
N ILE A 14 -8.60 -25.81 0.45
CA ILE A 14 -7.65 -26.33 1.44
C ILE A 14 -7.70 -25.44 2.69
N ASP A 15 -7.87 -26.06 3.86
CA ASP A 15 -7.81 -25.35 5.13
C ASP A 15 -6.44 -24.64 5.28
N SER A 16 -6.48 -23.36 5.64
CA SER A 16 -5.28 -22.52 5.75
C SER A 16 -4.42 -22.46 4.47
N TYR A 17 -5.02 -22.55 3.28
CA TYR A 17 -4.30 -22.54 2.01
C TYR A 17 -3.29 -21.38 1.89
N TYR A 18 -3.62 -20.20 2.45
CA TYR A 18 -2.78 -19.01 2.37
C TYR A 18 -1.48 -19.14 3.18
N GLU A 19 -1.51 -19.81 4.32
CA GLU A 19 -0.31 -20.11 5.12
C GLU A 19 0.53 -21.18 4.44
N ILE A 20 -0.11 -22.27 4.00
CA ILE A 20 0.55 -23.42 3.38
C ILE A 20 1.22 -23.00 2.06
N ALA A 21 0.46 -22.39 1.15
CA ALA A 21 0.98 -21.94 -0.14
C ALA A 21 2.03 -20.83 0.03
N GLY A 22 1.86 -19.96 1.03
CA GLY A 22 2.83 -18.91 1.34
C GLY A 22 4.17 -19.49 1.76
N GLU A 23 4.17 -20.43 2.71
CA GLU A 23 5.41 -21.10 3.14
C GLU A 23 6.06 -21.89 2.00
N MET A 24 5.27 -22.64 1.22
CA MET A 24 5.75 -23.40 0.06
C MET A 24 6.40 -22.50 -0.99
N LEU A 25 5.78 -21.35 -1.29
CA LEU A 25 6.31 -20.38 -2.24
C LEU A 25 7.67 -19.84 -1.80
N PHE A 26 7.81 -19.42 -0.54
CA PHE A 26 9.06 -18.84 -0.06
C PHE A 26 10.17 -19.87 0.12
N LYS A 27 9.85 -21.08 0.62
CA LYS A 27 10.81 -22.20 0.62
C LYS A 27 11.32 -22.46 -0.79
N ARG A 28 10.40 -22.52 -1.77
CA ARG A 28 10.77 -22.74 -3.17
C ARG A 28 11.57 -21.58 -3.77
N LEU A 29 11.23 -20.34 -3.45
CA LEU A 29 11.97 -19.16 -3.88
C LEU A 29 13.43 -19.21 -3.42
N PHE A 30 13.67 -19.53 -2.15
CA PHE A 30 15.02 -19.63 -1.60
C PHE A 30 15.78 -20.87 -2.08
N GLU A 31 15.09 -21.96 -2.45
CA GLU A 31 15.70 -23.10 -3.14
C GLU A 31 16.15 -22.74 -4.57
N ILE A 32 15.35 -21.96 -5.30
CA ILE A 32 15.66 -21.53 -6.67
C ILE A 32 16.87 -20.59 -6.65
N ASN A 33 16.87 -19.61 -5.74
CA ASN A 33 17.97 -18.68 -5.57
C ASN A 33 18.05 -18.20 -4.11
N PRO A 34 19.03 -18.67 -3.31
CA PRO A 34 19.15 -18.27 -1.91
C PRO A 34 19.52 -16.80 -1.73
N ASP A 35 20.17 -16.17 -2.71
CA ASP A 35 20.62 -14.77 -2.62
C ASP A 35 19.44 -13.79 -2.49
N VAL A 36 18.24 -14.19 -2.92
CA VAL A 36 17.03 -13.36 -2.77
C VAL A 36 16.62 -13.18 -1.31
N ALA A 37 17.13 -14.01 -0.38
CA ALA A 37 16.92 -13.83 1.06
C ALA A 37 17.35 -12.42 1.52
N ALA A 38 18.40 -11.84 0.91
CA ALA A 38 18.90 -10.52 1.25
C ALA A 38 17.87 -9.37 1.10
N TYR A 39 16.77 -9.58 0.36
CA TYR A 39 15.68 -8.60 0.21
C TYR A 39 14.66 -8.66 1.35
N PHE A 40 14.77 -9.63 2.25
CA PHE A 40 13.80 -9.89 3.31
C PHE A 40 14.44 -9.76 4.68
N LYS A 41 14.19 -8.66 5.40
CA LYS A 41 14.76 -8.44 6.75
C LYS A 41 14.48 -9.56 7.75
N PHE A 42 13.40 -10.33 7.58
CA PHE A 42 13.09 -11.46 8.46
C PHE A 42 14.09 -12.63 8.31
N THR A 43 14.93 -12.65 7.27
CA THR A 43 16.00 -13.64 7.10
C THR A 43 17.30 -13.25 7.79
N ASP A 44 17.40 -12.03 8.34
CA ASP A 44 18.61 -11.56 9.01
C ASP A 44 18.97 -12.48 10.19
N GLY A 45 20.14 -13.10 10.13
CA GLY A 45 20.61 -14.05 11.15
C GLY A 45 20.08 -15.47 11.01
N TYR A 46 19.41 -15.80 9.90
CA TYR A 46 18.90 -17.14 9.59
C TYR A 46 19.46 -17.65 8.27
N GLU A 47 19.78 -18.95 8.22
CA GLU A 47 19.98 -19.65 6.95
C GLU A 47 18.61 -19.93 6.33
N THR A 48 18.51 -19.92 4.99
CA THR A 48 17.23 -20.18 4.30
C THR A 48 16.70 -21.59 4.51
N THR A 49 17.54 -22.52 4.99
CA THR A 49 17.15 -23.88 5.37
C THR A 49 16.70 -24.00 6.83
N ASP A 50 16.75 -22.93 7.63
CA ASP A 50 16.40 -22.99 9.05
C ASP A 50 14.87 -23.02 9.25
N GLU A 51 14.35 -24.08 9.86
CA GLU A 51 12.91 -24.18 10.20
C GLU A 51 12.44 -23.12 11.21
N ALA A 52 13.35 -22.50 11.97
CA ALA A 52 13.02 -21.37 12.83
C ALA A 52 12.61 -20.12 12.03
N LEU A 53 13.18 -19.91 10.83
CA LEU A 53 12.81 -18.82 9.92
C LEU A 53 11.32 -18.84 9.60
N TYR A 54 10.83 -20.01 9.21
CA TYR A 54 9.45 -20.21 8.76
C TYR A 54 8.42 -20.18 9.90
N LYS A 55 8.88 -20.27 11.16
CA LYS A 55 8.02 -20.16 12.35
C LYS A 55 7.83 -18.72 12.82
N GLN A 56 8.64 -17.78 12.33
CA GLN A 56 8.54 -16.38 12.74
C GLN A 56 7.19 -15.78 12.34
N GLU A 57 6.56 -15.04 13.25
CA GLU A 57 5.29 -14.38 12.98
C GLU A 57 5.40 -13.32 11.87
N VAL A 58 6.55 -12.64 11.77
CA VAL A 58 6.82 -11.68 10.69
C VAL A 58 6.86 -12.37 9.32
N PHE A 59 7.49 -13.55 9.23
CA PHE A 59 7.51 -14.35 8.02
C PHE A 59 6.10 -14.81 7.64
N LYS A 60 5.37 -15.44 8.58
CA LYS A 60 4.01 -15.94 8.32
C LYS A 60 3.07 -14.86 7.84
N LYS A 61 3.12 -13.67 8.46
CA LYS A 61 2.33 -12.50 8.04
C LYS A 61 2.68 -12.08 6.61
N HIS A 62 3.96 -11.99 6.28
CA HIS A 62 4.40 -11.61 4.93
C HIS A 62 3.99 -12.66 3.88
N ALA A 63 4.31 -13.94 4.11
CA ALA A 63 3.99 -15.05 3.21
C ALA A 63 2.48 -15.17 2.97
N THR A 64 1.68 -15.06 4.01
CA THR A 64 0.21 -15.02 3.92
C THR A 64 -0.27 -13.83 3.09
N GLY A 65 0.30 -12.63 3.33
CA GLY A 65 -0.05 -11.42 2.59
C GLY A 65 0.16 -11.54 1.09
N VAL A 66 1.21 -12.23 0.65
CA VAL A 66 1.48 -12.50 -0.77
C VAL A 66 0.37 -13.37 -1.38
N ILE A 67 -0.02 -14.47 -0.73
CA ILE A 67 -1.09 -15.35 -1.25
C ILE A 67 -2.46 -14.68 -1.23
N LEU A 68 -2.74 -13.86 -0.21
CA LEU A 68 -3.97 -13.05 -0.16
C LEU A 68 -4.00 -11.99 -1.27
N THR A 69 -2.84 -11.43 -1.65
CA THR A 69 -2.73 -10.53 -2.79
C THR A 69 -3.05 -11.23 -4.10
N VAL A 70 -2.52 -12.45 -4.32
CA VAL A 70 -2.87 -13.28 -5.48
C VAL A 70 -4.37 -13.60 -5.49
N THR A 71 -4.95 -13.90 -4.32
CA THR A 71 -6.40 -14.14 -4.18
C THR A 71 -7.23 -12.92 -4.56
N ALA A 72 -6.83 -11.73 -4.10
CA ALA A 72 -7.50 -10.49 -4.45
C ALA A 72 -7.41 -10.23 -5.95
N ALA A 73 -6.24 -10.46 -6.57
CA ALA A 73 -6.05 -10.31 -8.01
C ALA A 73 -6.96 -11.24 -8.82
N VAL A 74 -7.02 -12.52 -8.46
CA VAL A 74 -7.93 -13.51 -9.11
C VAL A 74 -9.39 -13.09 -8.96
N SER A 75 -9.77 -12.59 -7.77
CA SER A 75 -11.15 -12.16 -7.49
C SER A 75 -11.55 -10.91 -8.30
N LEU A 76 -10.63 -9.96 -8.49
CA LEU A 76 -10.87 -8.77 -9.31
C LEU A 76 -10.92 -9.12 -10.80
N LEU A 77 -10.05 -10.03 -11.26
CA LEU A 77 -10.09 -10.58 -12.61
C LEU A 77 -11.42 -11.29 -12.91
N GLU A 78 -11.91 -12.11 -11.98
CA GLU A 78 -13.21 -12.80 -12.12
C GLU A 78 -14.37 -11.81 -12.26
N LYS A 79 -14.33 -10.70 -11.51
CA LYS A 79 -15.34 -9.65 -11.57
C LYS A 79 -15.20 -8.73 -12.79
N GLY A 80 -14.10 -8.82 -13.54
CA GLY A 80 -13.78 -7.92 -14.64
C GLY A 80 -13.43 -6.49 -14.18
N ASP A 81 -13.09 -6.30 -12.90
CA ASP A 81 -12.76 -4.99 -12.32
C ASP A 81 -11.28 -4.66 -12.53
N MET A 82 -10.94 -4.39 -13.80
CA MET A 82 -9.57 -4.16 -14.23
C MET A 82 -8.98 -2.86 -13.68
N ASP A 83 -9.79 -1.80 -13.54
CA ASP A 83 -9.32 -0.50 -13.06
C ASP A 83 -8.86 -0.60 -11.59
N THR A 84 -9.65 -1.26 -10.74
CA THR A 84 -9.26 -1.50 -9.34
C THR A 84 -8.04 -2.40 -9.25
N LEU A 85 -7.98 -3.46 -10.07
CA LEU A 85 -6.82 -4.37 -10.10
C LEU A 85 -5.53 -3.63 -10.45
N VAL A 86 -5.55 -2.84 -11.53
CA VAL A 86 -4.40 -2.06 -11.98
C VAL A 86 -3.96 -1.07 -10.90
N GLY A 87 -4.90 -0.36 -10.27
CA GLY A 87 -4.59 0.57 -9.18
C GLY A 87 -3.90 -0.12 -8.00
N VAL A 88 -4.46 -1.22 -7.51
CA VAL A 88 -3.89 -1.98 -6.38
C VAL A 88 -2.49 -2.50 -6.70
N LEU A 89 -2.27 -3.03 -7.91
CA LEU A 89 -0.97 -3.57 -8.31
C LEU A 89 0.10 -2.47 -8.45
N LYS A 90 -0.26 -1.31 -9.01
CA LYS A 90 0.64 -0.16 -9.08
C LYS A 90 1.03 0.35 -7.69
N ASP A 91 0.04 0.49 -6.79
CA ASP A 91 0.29 0.89 -5.41
C ASP A 91 1.23 -0.10 -4.69
N LEU A 92 1.06 -1.41 -4.93
CA LEU A 92 1.97 -2.42 -4.41
C LEU A 92 3.38 -2.31 -4.98
N GLY A 93 3.50 -2.05 -6.29
CA GLY A 93 4.77 -1.78 -6.96
C GLY A 93 5.54 -0.61 -6.34
N ALA A 94 4.88 0.54 -6.22
CA ALA A 94 5.40 1.74 -5.59
C ALA A 94 5.91 1.47 -4.16
N ARG A 95 5.14 0.71 -3.37
CA ARG A 95 5.52 0.32 -2.00
C ARG A 95 6.79 -0.53 -1.95
N HIS A 96 7.02 -1.43 -2.91
CA HIS A 96 8.27 -2.22 -2.91
C HIS A 96 9.48 -1.31 -3.12
N LEU A 97 9.38 -0.36 -4.05
CA LEU A 97 10.46 0.60 -4.29
C LEU A 97 10.65 1.56 -3.11
N SER A 98 9.57 2.00 -2.45
CA SER A 98 9.65 2.87 -1.27
C SER A 98 10.44 2.22 -0.12
N LEU A 99 10.32 0.89 0.05
CA LEU A 99 11.12 0.11 1.00
C LEU A 99 12.62 -0.03 0.62
N GLY A 100 13.06 0.65 -0.44
CA GLY A 100 14.43 0.61 -0.96
C GLY A 100 14.72 -0.63 -1.82
N LEU A 101 13.71 -1.43 -2.17
CA LEU A 101 13.87 -2.62 -2.98
C LEU A 101 13.87 -2.23 -4.46
N LYS A 102 15.05 -2.17 -5.07
CA LYS A 102 15.20 -1.99 -6.52
C LYS A 102 14.97 -3.30 -7.27
N LEU A 103 13.71 -3.71 -7.35
CA LEU A 103 13.31 -4.98 -7.96
C LEU A 103 13.08 -4.82 -9.47
N GLY A 104 14.02 -5.32 -10.27
CA GLY A 104 13.82 -5.52 -11.70
C GLY A 104 13.10 -6.83 -12.05
N LYS A 105 12.78 -7.01 -13.34
CA LYS A 105 12.08 -8.19 -13.88
C LYS A 105 12.65 -9.53 -13.42
N SER A 106 13.97 -9.67 -13.31
CA SER A 106 14.62 -10.91 -12.87
C SER A 106 14.21 -11.36 -11.46
N HIS A 107 13.90 -10.42 -10.56
CA HIS A 107 13.43 -10.77 -9.21
C HIS A 107 11.99 -11.30 -9.27
N TYR A 108 11.14 -10.66 -10.06
CA TYR A 108 9.77 -11.11 -10.29
C TYR A 108 9.73 -12.46 -11.01
N ASP A 109 10.62 -12.71 -11.98
CA ASP A 109 10.70 -14.01 -12.66
C ASP A 109 10.97 -15.17 -11.67
N LEU A 110 11.80 -14.94 -10.64
CA LEU A 110 12.07 -15.93 -9.58
C LEU A 110 10.82 -16.22 -8.73
N VAL A 111 10.09 -15.17 -8.36
CA VAL A 111 8.83 -15.30 -7.60
C VAL A 111 7.76 -15.98 -8.45
N GLY A 112 7.68 -15.66 -9.74
CA GLY A 112 6.76 -16.29 -10.69
C GLY A 112 7.03 -17.78 -10.84
N GLN A 113 8.30 -18.16 -10.98
CA GLN A 113 8.69 -19.57 -11.01
C GLN A 113 8.33 -20.29 -9.70
N ALA A 114 8.61 -19.67 -8.54
CA ALA A 114 8.26 -20.24 -7.24
C ALA A 114 6.75 -20.41 -7.05
N LEU A 115 5.96 -19.44 -7.50
CA LEU A 115 4.50 -19.51 -7.49
C LEU A 115 3.99 -20.65 -8.39
N LEU A 116 4.47 -20.74 -9.64
CA LEU A 116 4.06 -21.80 -10.57
C LEU A 116 4.45 -23.19 -10.06
N ASP A 117 5.62 -23.35 -9.46
CA ASP A 117 6.05 -24.61 -8.82
C ASP A 117 5.17 -24.96 -7.60
N THR A 118 4.74 -23.95 -6.84
CA THR A 118 3.81 -24.13 -5.72
C THR A 118 2.43 -24.58 -6.21
N LEU A 119 1.90 -23.91 -7.24
CA LEU A 119 0.64 -24.29 -7.89
C LEU A 119 0.70 -25.72 -8.42
N ALA A 120 1.78 -26.09 -9.11
CA ALA A 120 1.99 -27.44 -9.64
C ALA A 120 1.96 -28.49 -8.52
N LYS A 121 2.61 -28.20 -7.39
CA LYS A 121 2.66 -29.12 -6.26
C LYS A 121 1.33 -29.27 -5.54
N VAL A 122 0.52 -28.21 -5.48
CA VAL A 122 -0.79 -28.24 -4.79
C VAL A 122 -1.89 -28.83 -5.67
N LEU A 123 -1.87 -28.55 -6.97
CA LEU A 123 -2.90 -29.01 -7.92
C LEU A 123 -2.58 -30.37 -8.55
N ASP A 124 -1.33 -30.82 -8.47
CA ASP A 124 -0.86 -32.13 -8.97
C ASP A 124 -1.30 -32.37 -10.43
N ASP A 125 -1.99 -33.48 -10.73
CA ASP A 125 -2.49 -33.84 -12.06
C ASP A 125 -3.39 -32.77 -12.71
N GLU A 126 -3.97 -31.86 -11.91
CA GLU A 126 -4.83 -30.79 -12.42
C GLU A 126 -4.05 -29.57 -12.92
N PHE A 127 -2.75 -29.48 -12.62
CA PHE A 127 -1.87 -28.43 -13.15
C PHE A 127 -1.44 -28.74 -14.60
N THR A 128 -2.43 -28.78 -15.48
CA THR A 128 -2.23 -29.01 -16.92
C THR A 128 -1.46 -27.87 -17.59
N SER A 129 -0.96 -28.11 -18.81
CA SER A 129 -0.28 -27.07 -19.61
C SER A 129 -1.14 -25.82 -19.79
N ASP A 130 -2.43 -25.99 -20.05
CA ASP A 130 -3.37 -24.88 -20.25
C ASP A 130 -3.58 -24.06 -18.96
N VAL A 131 -3.63 -24.74 -17.81
CA VAL A 131 -3.70 -24.08 -16.49
C VAL A 131 -2.42 -23.30 -16.22
N LYS A 132 -1.26 -23.91 -16.47
CA LYS A 132 0.05 -23.25 -16.33
C LYS A 132 0.14 -22.01 -17.21
N GLU A 133 -0.19 -22.10 -18.50
CA GLU A 133 -0.17 -20.97 -19.43
C GLU A 133 -1.12 -19.85 -18.98
N ALA A 134 -2.31 -20.19 -18.48
CA ALA A 134 -3.24 -19.21 -17.95
C ALA A 134 -2.71 -18.48 -16.71
N TRP A 135 -2.00 -19.19 -15.82
CA TRP A 135 -1.35 -18.59 -14.65
C TRP A 135 -0.14 -17.74 -15.00
N VAL A 136 0.65 -18.13 -16.01
CA VAL A 136 1.73 -17.29 -16.55
C VAL A 136 1.17 -15.93 -16.98
N GLY A 137 0.09 -15.91 -17.76
CA GLY A 137 -0.52 -14.66 -18.22
C GLY A 137 -1.05 -13.77 -17.08
N VAL A 138 -1.61 -14.36 -16.02
CA VAL A 138 -2.04 -13.59 -14.83
C VAL A 138 -0.83 -13.04 -14.07
N TYR A 139 0.22 -13.82 -13.92
CA TYR A 139 1.44 -13.37 -13.25
C TYR A 139 2.16 -12.26 -14.04
N GLU A 140 2.16 -12.34 -15.37
CA GLU A 140 2.68 -11.27 -16.24
C GLU A 140 1.92 -9.94 -16.03
N ILE A 141 0.59 -9.97 -15.92
CA ILE A 141 -0.21 -8.76 -15.61
C ILE A 141 0.16 -8.20 -14.24
N ILE A 142 0.26 -9.07 -13.22
CA ILE A 142 0.64 -8.66 -11.86
C ILE A 142 2.00 -7.96 -11.87
N THR A 143 3.00 -8.59 -12.47
CA THR A 143 4.38 -8.08 -12.49
C THR A 143 4.52 -6.82 -13.34
N ASP A 144 3.88 -6.76 -14.51
CA ASP A 144 3.86 -5.57 -15.36
C ASP A 144 3.31 -4.36 -14.60
N LYS A 145 2.17 -4.49 -13.92
CA LYS A 145 1.56 -3.38 -13.19
C LYS A 145 2.28 -3.00 -11.92
N MET A 146 2.91 -3.95 -11.23
CA MET A 146 3.80 -3.63 -10.11
C MET A 146 5.05 -2.90 -10.58
N MET A 147 5.70 -3.33 -11.66
CA MET A 147 6.88 -2.62 -12.20
C MET A 147 6.50 -1.23 -12.72
N GLU A 148 5.34 -1.09 -13.37
CA GLU A 148 4.81 0.20 -13.80
C GLU A 148 4.61 1.14 -12.61
N GLY A 149 3.99 0.68 -11.52
CA GLY A 149 3.82 1.49 -10.30
C GLY A 149 5.13 1.83 -9.60
N ALA A 150 6.11 0.91 -9.61
CA ALA A 150 7.45 1.19 -9.10
C ALA A 150 8.16 2.26 -9.94
N ALA A 151 8.12 2.18 -11.27
CA ALA A 151 8.70 3.19 -12.14
C ALA A 151 8.05 4.57 -11.93
N GLN A 152 6.72 4.62 -11.85
CA GLN A 152 5.98 5.84 -11.54
C GLN A 152 6.38 6.43 -10.18
N PHE A 153 6.70 5.59 -9.20
CA PHE A 153 7.22 6.02 -7.91
C PHE A 153 8.67 6.50 -7.97
N GLU A 154 9.53 5.82 -8.73
CA GLU A 154 10.95 6.20 -8.91
C GLU A 154 11.05 7.61 -9.50
N GLU A 155 10.17 7.94 -10.45
CA GLU A 155 10.08 9.25 -11.08
C GLU A 155 9.57 10.36 -10.13
N ILE A 156 9.04 10.02 -8.95
CA ILE A 156 8.71 11.01 -7.90
C ILE A 156 9.98 11.42 -7.13
N SER A 157 11.10 10.69 -7.26
CA SER A 157 12.41 11.09 -6.73
C SER A 157 13.00 12.24 -7.57
N PRO A 158 13.46 13.35 -6.98
CA PRO A 158 13.79 14.58 -7.71
C PRO A 158 15.02 14.46 -8.61
N GLU A 159 15.82 13.42 -8.44
CA GLU A 159 16.98 13.20 -9.29
C GLU A 159 16.58 12.72 -10.70
N GLN A 160 15.33 12.28 -10.91
CA GLN A 160 14.84 11.73 -12.19
C GLN A 160 13.33 12.00 -12.48
N ASP A 161 12.75 13.14 -12.06
CA ASP A 161 11.36 13.51 -12.43
C ASP A 161 11.25 13.94 -13.91
N GLU A 162 11.43 12.99 -14.83
CA GLU A 162 11.13 13.16 -16.26
C GLU A 162 9.63 12.96 -16.56
N SER A 163 8.84 12.36 -15.64
CA SER A 163 7.43 12.02 -15.87
C SER A 163 6.41 13.06 -15.41
N GLY A 164 6.83 14.05 -14.62
CA GLY A 164 5.98 15.12 -14.14
C GLY A 164 5.10 14.71 -12.95
N SER A 165 5.42 13.64 -12.22
CA SER A 165 4.58 13.16 -11.12
C SER A 165 4.54 14.14 -9.94
N THR A 166 5.66 14.80 -9.62
CA THR A 166 5.65 15.92 -8.65
C THR A 166 4.76 17.04 -9.15
N SER A 167 4.84 17.35 -10.46
CA SER A 167 4.01 18.38 -11.07
C SER A 167 2.53 18.03 -10.99
N LEU A 168 2.13 16.77 -11.13
CA LEU A 168 0.74 16.32 -10.98
C LEU A 168 0.25 16.57 -9.56
N VAL A 169 1.02 16.21 -8.54
CA VAL A 169 0.67 16.45 -7.12
C VAL A 169 0.58 17.95 -6.84
N VAL A 170 1.58 18.73 -7.24
CA VAL A 170 1.62 20.19 -7.00
C VAL A 170 0.48 20.91 -7.73
N ASN A 171 0.26 20.60 -9.01
CA ASN A 171 -0.78 21.22 -9.83
C ASN A 171 -2.19 20.83 -9.33
N SER A 172 -2.43 19.56 -9.04
CA SER A 172 -3.72 19.14 -8.48
C SER A 172 -3.94 19.75 -7.09
N TRP A 173 -2.92 19.79 -6.22
CA TRP A 173 -3.04 20.46 -4.92
C TRP A 173 -3.33 21.96 -5.06
N SER A 174 -2.78 22.64 -6.08
CA SER A 174 -3.08 24.05 -6.34
C SER A 174 -4.58 24.30 -6.60
N LYS A 175 -5.25 23.36 -7.26
CA LYS A 175 -6.70 23.42 -7.50
C LYS A 175 -7.48 23.19 -6.21
N VAL A 176 -7.04 22.27 -5.36
CA VAL A 176 -7.61 22.10 -4.01
C VAL A 176 -7.45 23.38 -3.20
N ARG A 177 -6.26 24.00 -3.20
CA ARG A 177 -5.98 25.27 -2.51
C ARG A 177 -6.82 26.45 -3.01
N ALA A 178 -7.36 26.38 -4.22
CA ALA A 178 -8.23 27.41 -4.77
C ALA A 178 -9.67 27.33 -4.22
N ILE A 179 -10.03 26.26 -3.52
CA ILE A 179 -11.30 26.13 -2.82
C ILE A 179 -11.30 27.08 -1.61
N GLU A 180 -12.37 27.83 -1.42
CA GLU A 180 -12.53 28.70 -0.25
C GLU A 180 -12.49 27.86 1.04
N ASN A 181 -11.61 28.24 1.99
CA ASN A 181 -11.36 27.48 3.22
C ASN A 181 -11.02 26.00 2.94
N TYR A 182 -10.20 25.73 1.92
CA TYR A 182 -9.87 24.38 1.48
C TYR A 182 -9.42 23.44 2.60
N ASP A 183 -8.72 23.96 3.61
CA ASP A 183 -8.22 23.20 4.75
C ASP A 183 -9.34 22.70 5.66
N GLU A 184 -10.34 23.54 5.95
CA GLU A 184 -11.54 23.12 6.69
C GLU A 184 -12.39 22.16 5.84
N VAL A 185 -12.60 22.49 4.57
CA VAL A 185 -13.47 21.71 3.67
C VAL A 185 -12.89 20.32 3.41
N ALA A 186 -11.63 20.24 2.97
CA ALA A 186 -10.97 18.96 2.72
C ALA A 186 -10.76 18.18 4.02
N GLY A 187 -10.50 18.86 5.14
CA GLY A 187 -10.34 18.23 6.44
C GLY A 187 -11.64 17.56 6.89
N GLU A 188 -12.77 18.26 6.80
CA GLU A 188 -14.07 17.68 7.13
C GLU A 188 -14.40 16.48 6.22
N MET A 189 -14.19 16.63 4.90
CA MET A 189 -14.39 15.53 3.93
C MET A 189 -13.55 14.30 4.27
N LEU A 190 -12.26 14.49 4.57
CA LEU A 190 -11.34 13.41 4.91
C LEU A 190 -11.78 12.64 6.14
N PHE A 191 -12.16 13.33 7.22
CA PHE A 191 -12.54 12.65 8.45
C PHE A 191 -13.94 12.02 8.39
N LYS A 192 -14.91 12.68 7.74
CA LYS A 192 -16.20 12.05 7.42
C LYS A 192 -15.97 10.75 6.65
N ARG A 193 -15.12 10.81 5.62
CA ARG A 193 -14.81 9.63 4.80
C ARG A 193 -14.08 8.54 5.57
N LEU A 194 -13.13 8.89 6.43
CA LEU A 194 -12.42 7.94 7.29
C LEU A 194 -13.40 7.17 8.19
N PHE A 195 -14.35 7.87 8.81
CA PHE A 195 -15.33 7.25 9.69
C PHE A 195 -16.44 6.50 8.95
N GLU A 196 -16.74 6.87 7.70
CA GLU A 196 -17.59 6.06 6.81
C GLU A 196 -16.90 4.74 6.43
N ILE A 197 -15.60 4.78 6.09
CA ILE A 197 -14.83 3.59 5.71
C ILE A 197 -14.69 2.64 6.92
N ASN A 198 -14.35 3.20 8.08
CA ASN A 198 -14.18 2.44 9.30
C ASN A 198 -14.57 3.28 10.54
N PRO A 199 -15.81 3.13 11.05
CA PRO A 199 -16.29 3.86 12.23
C PRO A 199 -15.42 3.68 13.47
N ASP A 200 -14.78 2.51 13.62
CA ASP A 200 -13.90 2.21 14.74
C ASP A 200 -12.64 3.08 14.78
N SER A 201 -12.32 3.80 13.70
CA SER A 201 -11.22 4.76 13.67
C SER A 201 -11.48 5.94 14.62
N SER A 202 -12.74 6.22 14.96
CA SER A 202 -13.12 7.27 15.92
C SER A 202 -12.43 7.12 17.28
N ARG A 203 -12.16 5.89 17.74
CA ARG A 203 -11.54 5.61 19.05
C ARG A 203 -10.16 6.26 19.25
N TYR A 204 -9.49 6.66 18.18
CA TYR A 204 -8.17 7.31 18.22
C TYR A 204 -8.26 8.83 18.42
N PHE A 205 -9.47 9.40 18.41
CA PHE A 205 -9.72 10.83 18.40
C PHE A 205 -10.58 11.25 19.57
N LYS A 206 -9.98 11.88 20.60
CA LYS A 206 -10.72 12.31 21.81
C LYS A 206 -11.89 13.27 21.52
N PHE A 207 -11.88 13.99 20.40
CA PHE A 207 -12.99 14.86 20.03
C PHE A 207 -14.28 14.09 19.65
N THR A 208 -14.20 12.77 19.43
CA THR A 208 -15.37 11.92 19.16
C THR A 208 -16.00 11.37 20.45
N ASP A 209 -15.41 11.61 21.62
CA ASP A 209 -15.95 11.11 22.89
C ASP A 209 -17.37 11.65 23.12
N GLY A 210 -18.35 10.74 23.23
CA GLY A 210 -19.75 11.08 23.44
C GLY A 210 -20.53 11.45 22.17
N PHE A 211 -19.98 11.22 20.99
CA PHE A 211 -20.65 11.43 19.70
C PHE A 211 -20.65 10.14 18.87
N GLU A 212 -21.71 9.93 18.09
CA GLU A 212 -21.68 8.97 16.99
C GLU A 212 -20.95 9.59 15.79
N THR A 213 -20.28 8.79 14.96
CA THR A 213 -19.57 9.32 13.78
C THR A 213 -20.51 9.93 12.74
N THR A 214 -21.81 9.64 12.82
CA THR A 214 -22.85 10.24 11.99
C THR A 214 -23.40 11.56 12.54
N ASP A 215 -23.00 11.98 13.75
CA ASP A 215 -23.53 13.20 14.37
C ASP A 215 -22.98 14.46 13.72
N GLU A 216 -23.83 15.27 13.10
CA GLU A 216 -23.43 16.57 12.54
C GLU A 216 -22.94 17.57 13.60
N ALA A 217 -23.24 17.33 14.89
CA ALA A 217 -22.70 18.12 15.99
C ALA A 217 -21.18 17.89 16.18
N LEU A 218 -20.68 16.68 15.88
CA LEU A 218 -19.26 16.33 15.95
C LEU A 218 -18.42 17.24 15.06
N TYR A 219 -18.85 17.39 13.80
CA TYR A 219 -18.14 18.14 12.76
C TYR A 219 -18.22 19.67 12.95
N LYS A 220 -19.13 20.14 13.81
CA LYS A 220 -19.24 21.56 14.17
C LYS A 220 -18.32 21.96 15.33
N GLN A 221 -17.73 21.00 16.03
CA GLN A 221 -16.84 21.29 17.16
C GLN A 221 -15.57 22.01 16.69
N GLN A 222 -15.18 23.07 17.40
CA GLN A 222 -13.95 23.80 17.07
C GLN A 222 -12.70 22.91 17.23
N VAL A 223 -12.70 22.00 18.20
CA VAL A 223 -11.58 21.04 18.39
C VAL A 223 -11.43 20.10 17.20
N PHE A 224 -12.54 19.64 16.62
CA PHE A 224 -12.54 18.84 15.40
C PHE A 224 -12.01 19.67 14.23
N LYS A 225 -12.58 20.87 13.99
CA LYS A 225 -12.17 21.74 12.89
C LYS A 225 -10.69 22.07 12.91
N ASN A 226 -10.15 22.42 14.08
CA ASN A 226 -8.74 22.70 14.25
C ASN A 226 -7.86 21.49 13.93
N HIS A 227 -8.26 20.29 14.35
CA HIS A 227 -7.52 19.08 14.06
C HIS A 227 -7.57 18.72 12.57
N ALA A 228 -8.77 18.74 11.99
CA ALA A 228 -8.99 18.43 10.57
C ALA A 228 -8.23 19.39 9.63
N SER A 229 -8.34 20.70 9.87
CA SER A 229 -7.56 21.71 9.16
C SER A 229 -6.06 21.50 9.36
N GLY A 230 -5.60 21.21 10.59
CA GLY A 230 -4.19 20.96 10.89
C GLY A 230 -3.59 19.80 10.09
N VAL A 231 -4.34 18.72 9.87
CA VAL A 231 -3.93 17.60 9.01
C VAL A 231 -3.78 18.06 7.57
N VAL A 232 -4.74 18.79 7.02
CA VAL A 232 -4.68 19.29 5.64
C VAL A 232 -3.53 20.29 5.44
N LEU A 233 -3.29 21.17 6.41
CA LEU A 233 -2.16 22.10 6.39
C LEU A 233 -0.81 21.36 6.44
N THR A 234 -0.75 20.23 7.15
CA THR A 234 0.44 19.37 7.18
C THR A 234 0.68 18.72 5.82
N VAL A 235 -0.37 18.24 5.15
CA VAL A 235 -0.28 17.75 3.77
C VAL A 235 0.17 18.87 2.84
N SER A 236 -0.38 20.09 2.99
CA SER A 236 0.05 21.23 2.18
C SER A 236 1.53 21.57 2.38
N ALA A 237 2.02 21.54 3.62
CA ALA A 237 3.43 21.76 3.90
C ALA A 237 4.32 20.66 3.29
N ALA A 238 3.86 19.41 3.31
CA ALA A 238 4.58 18.31 2.64
C ALA A 238 4.64 18.52 1.12
N VAL A 239 3.54 18.94 0.49
CA VAL A 239 3.52 19.32 -0.94
C VAL A 239 4.46 20.49 -1.23
N ASP A 240 4.47 21.53 -0.39
CA ASP A 240 5.37 22.68 -0.58
C ASP A 240 6.87 22.31 -0.43
N ILE A 241 7.18 21.32 0.41
CA ILE A 241 8.55 20.80 0.56
C ILE A 241 8.92 19.92 -0.64
N LEU A 242 7.97 19.09 -1.11
CA LEU A 242 8.12 18.27 -2.30
C LEU A 242 8.35 19.13 -3.55
N GLU A 243 7.58 20.20 -3.73
CA GLU A 243 7.74 21.18 -4.82
C GLU A 243 9.13 21.83 -4.83
N LYS A 244 9.72 22.04 -3.65
CA LYS A 244 11.07 22.62 -3.48
C LYS A 244 12.19 21.59 -3.64
N GLY A 245 11.84 20.31 -3.73
CA GLY A 245 12.81 19.21 -3.82
C GLY A 245 13.62 18.97 -2.55
N ASP A 246 13.15 19.37 -1.37
CA ASP A 246 13.88 19.27 -0.10
C ASP A 246 13.49 17.99 0.67
N PHE A 247 13.89 16.83 0.13
CA PHE A 247 13.49 15.52 0.64
C PHE A 247 14.09 15.16 2.00
N GLU A 248 15.27 15.68 2.33
CA GLU A 248 15.85 15.51 3.66
C GLU A 248 14.98 16.19 4.72
N LYS A 249 14.52 17.42 4.43
CA LYS A 249 13.58 18.11 5.29
C LYS A 249 12.23 17.42 5.34
N LEU A 250 11.71 16.93 4.21
CA LEU A 250 10.45 16.18 4.17
C LEU A 250 10.54 14.95 5.07
N THR A 251 11.62 14.18 4.94
CA THR A 251 11.90 13.00 5.76
C THR A 251 11.96 13.36 7.25
N THR A 252 12.69 14.43 7.59
CA THR A 252 12.83 14.90 8.97
C THR A 252 11.49 15.28 9.58
N VAL A 253 10.66 16.02 8.84
CA VAL A 253 9.32 16.44 9.29
C VAL A 253 8.41 15.23 9.50
N LEU A 254 8.36 14.30 8.53
CA LEU A 254 7.49 13.13 8.59
C LEU A 254 7.88 12.18 9.72
N LYS A 255 9.18 11.93 9.93
CA LYS A 255 9.66 11.16 11.09
C LYS A 255 9.26 11.82 12.41
N GLY A 256 9.43 13.13 12.53
CA GLY A 256 9.01 13.88 13.72
C GLY A 256 7.50 13.78 13.99
N LEU A 257 6.68 13.83 12.94
CA LEU A 257 5.24 13.61 13.05
C LEU A 257 4.92 12.18 13.52
N GLY A 258 5.59 11.18 12.97
CA GLY A 258 5.48 9.79 13.40
C GLY A 258 5.78 9.60 14.89
N ALA A 259 6.92 10.12 15.36
CA ALA A 259 7.30 10.12 16.77
C ALA A 259 6.25 10.84 17.64
N THR A 260 5.69 11.95 17.15
CA THR A 260 4.63 12.69 17.85
C THR A 260 3.38 11.83 18.04
N HIS A 261 2.92 11.11 17.01
CA HIS A 261 1.76 10.23 17.12
C HIS A 261 1.98 9.16 18.20
N LEU A 262 3.14 8.52 18.20
CA LEU A 262 3.48 7.54 19.24
C LEU A 262 3.55 8.18 20.64
N SER A 263 4.13 9.38 20.77
CA SER A 263 4.22 10.11 22.04
C SER A 263 2.84 10.49 22.63
N LEU A 264 1.82 10.61 21.77
CA LEU A 264 0.42 10.85 22.17
C LEU A 264 -0.31 9.55 22.58
N GLY A 265 0.40 8.42 22.61
CA GLY A 265 -0.13 7.10 22.97
C GLY A 265 -0.81 6.37 21.82
N LEU A 266 -0.62 6.82 20.58
CA LEU A 266 -1.17 6.18 19.38
C LEU A 266 -0.13 5.21 18.80
N ASP A 267 -0.18 3.94 19.20
CA ASP A 267 0.63 2.87 18.56
C ASP A 267 -0.06 2.42 17.27
N LEU A 268 0.13 3.21 16.21
CA LEU A 268 -0.53 3.03 14.93
C LEU A 268 0.21 2.02 14.05
N GLU A 269 -0.44 0.90 13.78
CA GLU A 269 -0.02 -0.04 12.74
C GLU A 269 -0.31 0.48 11.32
N LYS A 270 0.35 -0.11 10.33
CA LYS A 270 0.17 0.19 8.89
C LYS A 270 -1.29 0.23 8.45
N ALA A 271 -2.13 -0.67 8.97
CA ALA A 271 -3.56 -0.74 8.62
C ALA A 271 -4.31 0.57 8.95
N HIS A 272 -3.91 1.30 10.00
CA HIS A 272 -4.51 2.59 10.34
C HIS A 272 -4.15 3.66 9.30
N TYR A 273 -2.90 3.69 8.85
CA TYR A 273 -2.46 4.59 7.78
C TYR A 273 -3.14 4.25 6.44
N ASP A 274 -3.29 2.97 6.10
CA ASP A 274 -3.98 2.56 4.87
C ASP A 274 -5.43 3.10 4.81
N LEU A 275 -6.14 3.16 5.94
CA LEU A 275 -7.48 3.77 6.03
C LEU A 275 -7.47 5.27 5.75
N VAL A 276 -6.51 5.99 6.34
CA VAL A 276 -6.35 7.45 6.14
C VAL A 276 -5.95 7.74 4.69
N GLY A 277 -5.07 6.95 4.10
CA GLY A 277 -4.67 7.07 2.69
C GLY A 277 -5.85 6.92 1.75
N LYS A 278 -6.68 5.90 1.97
CA LYS A 278 -7.92 5.73 1.20
C LYS A 278 -8.85 6.93 1.36
N ALA A 279 -9.07 7.41 2.58
CA ALA A 279 -9.92 8.58 2.84
C ALA A 279 -9.38 9.86 2.18
N LEU A 280 -8.06 10.05 2.17
CA LEU A 280 -7.40 11.17 1.49
C LEU A 280 -7.59 11.10 -0.03
N LEU A 281 -7.35 9.95 -0.64
CA LEU A 281 -7.53 9.77 -2.09
C LEU A 281 -8.99 9.99 -2.51
N ASP A 282 -9.96 9.44 -1.77
CA ASP A 282 -11.39 9.66 -2.01
C ASP A 282 -11.77 11.16 -1.84
N THR A 283 -11.11 11.87 -0.91
CA THR A 283 -11.30 13.31 -0.70
C THR A 283 -10.78 14.12 -1.87
N LEU A 284 -9.59 13.79 -2.36
CA LEU A 284 -8.97 14.42 -3.53
C LEU A 284 -9.81 14.18 -4.79
N GLU A 285 -10.28 12.96 -5.01
CA GLU A 285 -11.18 12.60 -6.12
C GLU A 285 -12.44 13.47 -6.10
N LYS A 286 -13.08 13.60 -4.93
CA LYS A 286 -14.28 14.42 -4.79
C LYS A 286 -14.03 15.92 -4.95
N ALA A 287 -12.87 16.42 -4.50
CA ALA A 287 -12.52 17.84 -4.60
C ALA A 287 -12.12 18.25 -6.03
N LEU A 288 -11.48 17.35 -6.77
CA LEU A 288 -10.91 17.62 -8.09
C LEU A 288 -11.83 17.18 -9.24
N GLY A 289 -12.74 16.23 -9.01
CA GLY A 289 -13.63 15.71 -10.05
C GLY A 289 -12.84 15.14 -11.23
N ASP A 290 -13.17 15.57 -12.45
CA ASP A 290 -12.54 15.09 -13.69
C ASP A 290 -11.03 15.36 -13.77
N ASP A 291 -10.50 16.28 -12.94
CA ASP A 291 -9.06 16.56 -12.86
C ASP A 291 -8.28 15.50 -12.05
N PHE A 292 -8.98 14.61 -11.32
CA PHE A 292 -8.37 13.49 -10.61
C PHE A 292 -8.21 12.27 -11.52
N THR A 293 -7.37 12.43 -12.54
CA THR A 293 -7.01 11.38 -13.48
C THR A 293 -6.35 10.18 -12.80
N ALA A 294 -6.24 9.05 -13.51
CA ALA A 294 -5.55 7.87 -13.01
C ALA A 294 -4.07 8.17 -12.69
N GLU A 295 -3.43 9.03 -13.48
CA GLU A 295 -2.06 9.51 -13.29
C GLU A 295 -1.97 10.38 -12.04
N THR A 296 -2.90 11.32 -11.86
CA THR A 296 -2.99 12.14 -10.64
C THR A 296 -3.15 11.26 -9.40
N LYS A 297 -4.04 10.27 -9.45
CA LYS A 297 -4.28 9.33 -8.36
C LYS A 297 -3.03 8.51 -8.03
N ALA A 298 -2.34 7.97 -9.04
CA ALA A 298 -1.10 7.21 -8.84
C ALA A 298 0.00 8.06 -8.20
N ALA A 299 0.17 9.31 -8.65
CA ALA A 299 1.13 10.24 -8.07
C ALA A 299 0.84 10.53 -6.59
N TRP A 300 -0.43 10.77 -6.23
CA TRP A 300 -0.84 10.95 -4.83
C TRP A 300 -0.68 9.70 -3.98
N SER A 301 -0.99 8.51 -4.52
CA SER A 301 -0.72 7.24 -3.85
C SER A 301 0.77 7.09 -3.50
N GLY A 302 1.66 7.44 -4.43
CA GLY A 302 3.10 7.43 -4.22
C GLY A 302 3.54 8.37 -3.09
N VAL A 303 3.08 9.63 -3.12
CA VAL A 303 3.38 10.60 -2.05
C VAL A 303 2.84 10.11 -0.70
N TYR A 304 1.64 9.56 -0.65
CA TYR A 304 1.07 9.05 0.60
C TYR A 304 1.82 7.83 1.15
N ALA A 305 2.36 6.98 0.27
CA ALA A 305 3.23 5.88 0.67
C ALA A 305 4.49 6.38 1.38
N ILE A 306 5.15 7.43 0.84
CA ILE A 306 6.31 8.08 1.48
C ILE A 306 5.94 8.63 2.85
N ILE A 307 4.81 9.34 2.95
CA ILE A 307 4.30 9.90 4.21
C ILE A 307 4.15 8.78 5.26
N THR A 308 3.47 7.70 4.89
CA THR A 308 3.21 6.56 5.77
C THR A 308 4.51 5.93 6.24
N GLU A 309 5.42 5.65 5.31
CA GLU A 309 6.70 5.02 5.62
C GLU A 309 7.53 5.86 6.60
N LYS A 310 7.72 7.15 6.31
CA LYS A 310 8.55 8.02 7.16
C LYS A 310 7.94 8.29 8.52
N MET A 311 6.62 8.36 8.62
CA MET A 311 5.94 8.43 9.91
C MET A 311 6.13 7.14 10.72
N MET A 312 5.99 5.96 10.10
CA MET A 312 6.22 4.69 10.79
C MET A 312 7.68 4.52 11.22
N GLU A 313 8.64 4.95 10.38
CA GLU A 313 10.07 4.96 10.69
C GLU A 313 10.36 5.84 11.92
N GLY A 314 9.84 7.06 11.95
CA GLY A 314 10.01 7.97 13.10
C GLY A 314 9.37 7.47 14.39
N ALA A 315 8.20 6.82 14.31
CA ALA A 315 7.59 6.15 15.46
C ALA A 315 8.46 4.99 15.97
N ALA A 316 9.01 4.17 15.08
CA ALA A 316 9.90 3.08 15.46
C ALA A 316 11.21 3.59 16.09
N GLU A 317 11.78 4.67 15.58
CA GLU A 317 12.97 5.32 16.15
C GLU A 317 12.69 5.89 17.55
N PHE A 318 11.53 6.50 17.77
CA PHE A 318 11.14 7.03 19.10
C PHE A 318 10.91 5.94 20.15
N LYS A 319 10.58 4.72 19.72
CA LYS A 319 10.32 3.56 20.60
C LYS A 319 11.61 2.95 21.16
N ASN A 320 12.76 3.19 20.52
CA ASN A 320 14.07 2.63 20.86
C ASN A 320 14.92 3.64 21.64
#